data_AF-A0A9E0XR24-F1
#
_entry.id   AF-A0A9E0XR24-F1
#
_cell.length_a   1.000
_cell.length_b   1.000
_cell.length_c   1.000
_cell.angle_alpha   90.00
_cell.angle_beta   90.00
_cell.angle_gamma   90.00
#
_symmetry.space_group_name_H-M   'P 1'
#
loop_
_entity.id
_entity.type
_entity.pdbx_description
1 polymer ?
#
loop_
_entity_poly.entity_id
_entity_poly.type
_entity_poly.pdbx_seq_one_letter_code
_entity_poly.pdbx_strand_id
1 'polypeptide(L)'
;MKVGIIRCMQTEDFCPGTTDFKMIRERKGVFEGITEDIDIVGFCNCGGCPAKKSVLRARELVRRGADTIVFASCIQKGTPLGYPCPFAKKMKTLIERDLPEGIRFLDYTHEAPPEM
;
A
#
# COMPACT_ATOMS: atom_id res chain seq x y z
N MET A 1 0.55 13.10 8.26
CA MET A 1 1.06 12.01 7.41
C MET A 1 0.25 11.97 6.14
N LYS A 2 0.90 12.11 4.98
CA LYS A 2 0.24 12.04 3.67
C LYS A 2 0.51 10.69 3.01
N VAL A 3 -0.49 9.82 3.00
CA VAL A 3 -0.35 8.43 2.54
C VAL A 3 -0.75 8.25 1.09
N GLY A 4 0.12 7.62 0.31
CA GLY A 4 -0.18 7.06 -1.00
C GLY A 4 -0.23 5.54 -0.91
N ILE A 5 -1.34 4.93 -1.29
CA ILE A 5 -1.57 3.49 -1.12
C ILE A 5 -1.45 2.77 -2.46
N ILE A 6 -0.67 1.69 -2.48
CA ILE A 6 -0.50 0.80 -3.62
C ILE A 6 -1.09 -0.58 -3.27
N ARG A 7 -2.09 -1.03 -4.04
CA ARG A 7 -2.71 -2.36 -3.92
C ARG A 7 -2.32 -3.30 -5.07
N CYS A 8 -2.65 -4.58 -4.95
CA CYS A 8 -2.51 -5.54 -6.03
C CYS A 8 -3.52 -5.24 -7.15
N MET A 9 -3.08 -5.36 -8.41
CA MET A 9 -3.99 -5.24 -9.56
C MET A 9 -4.95 -6.43 -9.67
N GLN A 10 -4.54 -7.61 -9.22
CA GLN A 10 -5.35 -8.83 -9.28
C GLN A 10 -6.54 -8.84 -8.30
N THR A 11 -6.60 -7.88 -7.38
CA THR A 11 -7.70 -7.76 -6.41
C THR A 11 -8.57 -6.54 -6.69
N GLU A 12 -8.22 -5.71 -7.68
CA GLU A 12 -8.87 -4.42 -7.91
C GLU A 12 -10.31 -4.53 -8.38
N ASP A 13 -10.61 -5.55 -9.16
CA ASP A 13 -11.90 -5.84 -9.77
C ASP A 13 -12.99 -6.17 -8.76
N PHE A 14 -12.65 -6.78 -7.62
CA PHE A 14 -13.62 -7.19 -6.60
C PHE A 14 -13.38 -6.61 -5.20
N CYS A 15 -12.14 -6.21 -4.85
CA CYS A 15 -11.82 -5.63 -3.54
C CYS A 15 -11.68 -4.10 -3.65
N PRO A 16 -12.65 -3.30 -3.18
CA PRO A 16 -12.60 -1.84 -3.26
C PRO A 16 -11.60 -1.18 -2.30
N GLY A 17 -10.97 -1.94 -1.40
CA GLY A 17 -10.05 -1.40 -0.39
C GLY A 17 -10.74 -0.80 0.85
N THR A 18 -12.04 -1.07 1.05
CA THR A 18 -12.81 -0.50 2.17
C THR A 18 -12.17 -0.76 3.54
N THR A 19 -11.60 -1.94 3.75
CA THR A 19 -10.90 -2.28 5.00
C THR A 19 -9.61 -1.47 5.16
N ASP A 20 -8.88 -1.20 4.07
CA ASP A 20 -7.68 -0.35 4.08
C ASP A 20 -8.04 1.05 4.61
N PHE A 21 -9.10 1.65 4.07
CA PHE A 21 -9.57 2.97 4.49
C PHE A 21 -10.14 2.97 5.92
N LYS A 22 -10.84 1.89 6.30
CA LYS A 22 -11.36 1.72 7.66
C LYS A 22 -10.23 1.69 8.69
N MET A 23 -9.13 0.98 8.42
CA MET A 23 -7.99 0.94 9.33
C MET A 23 -7.31 2.29 9.50
N ILE A 24 -7.19 3.08 8.44
CA ILE A 24 -6.68 4.45 8.52
C ILE A 24 -7.58 5.30 9.42
N ARG A 25 -8.90 5.28 9.16
CA ARG A 25 -9.88 6.05 9.92
C ARG A 25 -9.92 5.66 11.39
N GLU A 26 -9.81 4.36 11.69
CA GLU A 26 -9.85 3.83 13.06
C GLU A 26 -8.49 3.82 13.75
N ARG A 27 -7.41 4.21 13.06
CA ARG A 27 -6.02 4.15 13.53
C ARG A 27 -5.63 2.76 14.05
N LYS A 28 -5.96 1.73 13.27
CA LYS A 28 -5.70 0.31 13.57
C LYS A 28 -4.72 -0.33 12.59
N GLY A 29 -4.21 -1.51 12.94
CA GLY A 29 -3.25 -2.24 12.09
C GLY A 29 -1.92 -1.52 12.04
N VAL A 30 -1.38 -1.27 10.84
CA VAL A 30 -0.08 -0.58 10.71
C VAL A 30 -0.14 0.88 11.19
N PHE A 31 -1.34 1.44 11.34
CA PHE A 31 -1.55 2.84 11.71
C PHE A 31 -1.66 3.06 13.22
N GLU A 32 -1.54 1.99 14.03
CA GLU A 32 -1.53 2.09 15.49
C GLU A 32 -0.34 2.92 15.98
N GLY A 33 -0.57 3.79 16.95
CA GLY A 33 0.46 4.68 17.51
C GLY A 33 0.77 5.92 16.68
N ILE A 34 0.19 6.07 15.48
CA ILE A 34 0.30 7.32 14.70
C ILE A 34 -0.63 8.36 15.33
N THR A 35 -0.05 9.40 15.92
CA THR A 35 -0.78 10.48 16.59
C THR A 35 -1.13 11.64 15.67
N GLU A 36 -0.33 11.85 14.62
CA GLU A 36 -0.58 12.85 13.57
C GLU A 36 -1.79 12.50 12.69
N ASP A 37 -2.38 13.51 12.05
CA ASP A 37 -3.49 13.31 11.11
C ASP A 37 -3.01 12.59 9.84
N ILE A 38 -3.86 11.71 9.30
CA ILE A 38 -3.54 10.89 8.12
C ILE A 38 -4.43 11.32 6.96
N ASP A 39 -3.80 11.90 5.92
CA ASP A 39 -4.46 12.31 4.69
C ASP A 39 -4.15 11.32 3.57
N ILE A 40 -5.19 10.81 2.91
CA ILE A 40 -5.02 9.91 1.76
C ILE A 40 -4.82 10.75 0.50
N VAL A 41 -3.59 10.73 -0.04
CA VAL A 41 -3.23 11.42 -1.29
C VAL A 41 -3.72 10.64 -2.52
N GLY A 42 -3.70 9.32 -2.44
CA GLY A 42 -4.16 8.48 -3.54
C GLY A 42 -4.17 7.00 -3.20
N PHE A 43 -4.97 6.26 -3.96
CA PHE A 43 -5.10 4.81 -3.87
C PHE A 43 -5.08 4.25 -5.28
N CYS A 44 -4.11 3.40 -5.60
CA CYS A 44 -3.95 2.85 -6.95
C CYS A 44 -3.40 1.42 -6.91
N ASN A 45 -3.57 0.68 -8.00
CA ASN A 45 -2.94 -0.64 -8.13
C ASN A 45 -1.46 -0.55 -8.55
N CYS A 46 -0.71 -1.64 -8.35
CA CYS A 46 0.70 -1.77 -8.69
C CYS A 46 1.00 -1.83 -10.21
N GLY A 47 -0.04 -1.88 -11.06
CA GLY A 47 0.07 -1.95 -12.52
C GLY A 47 0.39 -3.33 -13.09
N GLY A 48 0.17 -4.39 -12.30
CA GLY A 48 0.22 -5.79 -12.74
C GLY A 48 1.60 -6.44 -12.62
N CYS A 49 1.64 -7.77 -12.64
CA CYS A 49 2.87 -8.55 -12.56
C CYS A 49 3.77 -8.28 -13.79
N PRO A 50 5.10 -8.09 -13.63
CA PRO A 50 5.91 -8.28 -12.43
C PRO A 50 6.19 -6.97 -11.67
N ALA A 51 5.18 -6.12 -11.48
CA ALA A 51 5.21 -4.85 -10.75
C ALA A 51 6.11 -3.75 -11.35
N LYS A 52 6.49 -3.83 -12.63
CA LYS A 52 7.33 -2.79 -13.27
C LYS A 52 6.71 -1.40 -13.23
N LYS A 53 5.38 -1.32 -13.34
CA LYS A 53 4.65 -0.05 -13.37
C LYS A 53 4.48 0.57 -11.97
N SER A 54 4.74 -0.15 -10.88
CA SER A 54 4.55 0.34 -9.51
C SER A 54 5.46 1.52 -9.18
N VAL A 55 6.66 1.56 -9.76
CA VAL A 55 7.60 2.68 -9.62
C VAL A 55 6.97 3.98 -10.13
N LEU A 56 6.34 3.95 -11.30
CA LEU A 56 5.65 5.12 -11.86
C LEU A 56 4.44 5.54 -11.00
N ARG A 57 3.76 4.59 -10.36
CA ARG A 57 2.66 4.87 -9.42
C ARG A 57 3.18 5.57 -8.16
N ALA A 58 4.26 5.05 -7.59
CA ALA A 58 4.88 5.64 -6.40
C ALA A 58 5.41 7.06 -6.67
N ARG A 59 6.08 7.28 -7.82
CA ARG A 59 6.49 8.63 -8.25
C ARG A 59 5.32 9.60 -8.32
N GLU A 60 4.21 9.19 -8.92
CA GLU A 60 3.05 10.07 -9.06
C GLU A 60 2.38 10.37 -7.71
N LEU A 61 2.36 9.41 -6.79
CA LEU A 61 1.88 9.63 -5.42
C LEU A 61 2.76 10.66 -4.68
N VAL A 62 4.09 10.50 -4.73
CA VAL A 62 5.03 11.44 -4.11
C VAL A 62 4.96 12.81 -4.77
N ARG A 63 4.87 12.88 -6.11
CA ARG A 63 4.68 14.15 -6.86
C ARG A 63 3.41 14.90 -6.44
N ARG A 64 2.37 14.17 -6.04
CA ARG A 64 1.11 14.73 -5.52
C ARG A 64 1.15 15.06 -4.02
N GLY A 65 2.28 14.82 -3.36
CA GLY A 65 2.53 15.20 -1.98
C GLY A 65 2.42 14.06 -0.98
N ALA A 66 2.43 12.79 -1.39
CA ALA A 66 2.56 11.69 -0.44
C ALA A 66 3.96 11.69 0.18
N ASP A 67 4.03 11.69 1.51
CA ASP A 67 5.26 11.52 2.30
C ASP A 67 5.47 10.06 2.74
N THR A 68 4.44 9.23 2.60
CA THR A 68 4.42 7.85 3.04
C THR A 68 3.78 6.97 1.95
N ILE A 69 4.46 5.90 1.56
CA ILE A 69 3.93 4.87 0.67
C ILE A 69 3.48 3.68 1.51
N VAL A 70 2.23 3.27 1.32
CA VAL A 70 1.63 2.13 2.01
C VAL A 70 1.36 1.02 0.98
N PHE A 71 1.93 -0.15 1.20
CA PHE A 71 1.54 -1.34 0.48
C PHE A 71 0.31 -1.94 1.15
N ALA A 72 -0.81 -2.07 0.41
CA ALA A 72 -2.00 -2.70 0.95
C ALA A 72 -1.75 -4.19 1.23
N SER A 73 -2.52 -4.76 2.16
CA SER A 73 -2.31 -6.14 2.63
C SER A 73 -2.40 -7.20 1.52
N CYS A 74 -3.13 -6.95 0.45
CA CYS A 74 -3.16 -7.83 -0.73
C CYS A 74 -1.80 -8.04 -1.41
N ILE A 75 -0.81 -7.16 -1.19
CA ILE A 75 0.53 -7.31 -1.74
C ILE A 75 1.39 -8.19 -0.82
N GLN A 76 1.59 -7.78 0.44
CA GLN A 76 2.55 -8.46 1.32
C GLN A 76 1.94 -9.61 2.11
N LYS A 77 0.69 -9.48 2.54
CA LYS A 77 -0.02 -10.50 3.32
C LYS A 77 -0.85 -11.44 2.44
N GLY A 78 -1.18 -11.02 1.21
CA GLY A 78 -1.95 -11.83 0.26
C GLY A 78 -3.47 -11.80 0.47
N THR A 79 -3.97 -11.05 1.45
CA THR A 79 -5.41 -10.93 1.75
C THR A 79 -6.12 -10.09 0.67
N PRO A 80 -7.22 -10.54 0.05
CA PRO A 80 -8.04 -11.70 0.42
C PRO A 80 -7.75 -13.00 -0.35
N LEU A 81 -6.80 -13.01 -1.29
CA LEU A 81 -6.52 -14.18 -2.13
C LEU A 81 -5.82 -15.33 -1.40
N GLY A 82 -5.33 -15.11 -0.17
CA GLY A 82 -4.52 -16.07 0.57
C GLY A 82 -3.12 -16.29 -0.04
N TYR A 83 -2.73 -15.47 -1.01
CA TYR A 83 -1.48 -15.63 -1.75
C TYR A 83 -0.71 -14.30 -1.82
N PRO A 84 0.38 -14.15 -1.05
CA PRO A 84 1.25 -12.99 -1.12
C PRO A 84 1.87 -12.79 -2.50
N CYS A 85 2.06 -11.54 -2.90
CA CYS A 85 2.69 -11.22 -4.18
C CYS A 85 4.15 -11.70 -4.20
N PRO A 86 4.57 -12.55 -5.16
CA PRO A 86 5.95 -13.05 -5.24
C PRO A 86 6.95 -11.93 -5.59
N PHE A 87 6.45 -10.81 -6.12
CA PHE A 87 7.26 -9.64 -6.47
C PHE A 87 7.27 -8.57 -5.37
N ALA A 88 6.60 -8.77 -4.22
CA ALA A 88 6.46 -7.75 -3.17
C ALA A 88 7.80 -7.16 -2.72
N LYS A 89 8.76 -8.02 -2.35
CA LYS A 89 10.10 -7.59 -1.90
C LYS A 89 10.83 -6.79 -2.98
N LYS A 90 10.87 -7.32 -4.22
CA LYS A 90 11.55 -6.67 -5.33
C LYS A 90 10.90 -5.34 -5.70
N MET A 91 9.57 -5.29 -5.69
CA MET A 91 8.78 -4.07 -5.92
C MET A 91 9.12 -2.99 -4.89
N LYS A 92 9.11 -3.33 -3.59
CA LYS A 92 9.48 -2.39 -2.52
C LYS A 92 10.89 -1.84 -2.72
N THR A 93 11.88 -2.71 -2.91
CA THR A 93 13.26 -2.29 -3.16
C THR A 93 13.42 -1.40 -4.39
N LEU A 94 12.68 -1.66 -5.48
CA LEU A 94 12.73 -0.82 -6.67
C LEU A 94 12.12 0.56 -6.43
N ILE A 95 11.04 0.65 -5.64
CA ILE A 95 10.42 1.93 -5.27
C ILE A 95 11.34 2.71 -4.32
N GLU A 96 11.87 2.07 -3.28
CA GLU A 96 12.79 2.71 -2.31
C GLU A 96 14.02 3.32 -2.97
N ARG A 97 14.60 2.62 -3.96
CA ARG A 97 15.78 3.11 -4.70
C ARG A 97 15.47 4.25 -5.67
N ASP A 98 14.21 4.40 -6.06
CA ASP A 98 13.78 5.34 -7.08
C ASP A 98 13.27 6.65 -6.48
N LEU A 99 12.67 6.60 -5.29
CA LEU A 99 12.11 7.75 -4.61
C LEU A 99 13.19 8.55 -3.85
N PRO A 100 12.95 9.86 -3.60
CA PRO A 100 13.82 10.66 -2.74
C PRO A 100 13.93 10.09 -1.32
N GLU A 101 15.00 10.48 -0.62
CA GLU A 101 15.14 10.19 0.81
C GLU A 101 14.01 10.83 1.64
N GLY A 102 13.71 10.23 2.79
CA GLY A 102 12.68 10.71 3.71
C GLY A 102 11.26 10.18 3.47
N ILE A 103 11.02 9.43 2.38
CA ILE A 103 9.75 8.72 2.18
C ILE A 103 9.64 7.56 3.17
N ARG A 104 8.53 7.52 3.90
CA ARG A 104 8.21 6.41 4.82
C ARG A 104 7.53 5.27 4.06
N PHE A 105 7.77 4.03 4.49
CA PHE A 105 7.16 2.84 3.90
C PHE A 105 6.42 2.03 4.96
N LEU A 106 5.14 1.76 4.71
CA LEU A 106 4.31 0.86 5.51
C LEU A 106 3.98 -0.38 4.67
N ASP A 107 4.15 -1.55 5.27
CA ASP A 107 4.22 -2.82 4.55
C ASP A 107 2.88 -3.55 4.38
N TYR A 108 1.87 -3.14 5.14
CA TYR A 108 0.52 -3.69 5.11
C TYR A 108 -0.46 -2.64 5.63
N THR A 109 -1.76 -2.86 5.50
CA THR A 109 -2.82 -1.98 6.02
C THR A 109 -3.54 -2.62 7.20
N HIS A 110 -3.89 -3.90 7.05
CA HIS A 110 -4.61 -4.70 8.05
C HIS A 110 -4.16 -6.17 8.03
N GLU A 111 -4.41 -6.88 9.11
CA GLU A 111 -4.23 -8.34 9.12
C GLU A 111 -5.27 -9.03 8.23
N ALA A 112 -5.00 -10.27 7.83
CA ALA A 112 -6.03 -11.12 7.28
C ALA A 112 -7.16 -11.27 8.32
N PRO A 113 -8.44 -11.27 7.91
CA PRO A 113 -9.48 -11.72 8.83
C PRO A 113 -9.10 -13.11 9.36
N PRO A 114 -9.35 -13.41 10.65
CA PRO A 114 -9.31 -14.78 11.13
C PRO A 114 -10.20 -15.62 10.21
N GLU A 115 -9.72 -16.82 9.86
CA GLU A 115 -10.27 -17.71 8.83
C GLU A 115 -11.80 -17.66 8.74
N MET A 116 -12.32 -17.46 7.51
CA MET A 116 -13.75 -17.60 7.19
C MET A 116 -14.14 -19.06 7.12
#